data_AF-A0A7C4YNB5-F1
#
_entry.id   AF-A0A7C4YNB5-F1
#
_cell.length_a   1.000
_cell.length_b   1.000
_cell.length_c   1.000
_cell.angle_alpha   90.00
_cell.angle_beta   90.00
_cell.angle_gamma   90.00
#
_symmetry.space_group_name_H-M   'P 1'
#
loop_
_entity.id
_entity.type
_entity.pdbx_description
1 polymer ?
#
loop_
_entity_poly.entity_id
_entity_poly.type
_entity_poly.pdbx_seq_one_letter_code
_entity_poly.pdbx_strand_id
1 'polypeptide(L)'
;KETLFDVVTSALKKASTDLAKKEAEDKLEWSKFKNPTVYHLIKDLKGFARAGLNVGGNGNIINAITHSHGPSWRMIVELTTPTEAYGVYPGGQNGNPGSRFYDDYVDTWVAGKYHKLWFMREGDKTDKNIKWVMKFIKKS
;
A
#
# COMPACT_ATOMS: atom_id res chain seq x y z
N LYS A 1 -2.31 -7.57 -47.17
CA LYS A 1 -2.53 -6.27 -46.49
C LYS A 1 -3.52 -6.55 -45.36
N GLU A 2 -3.09 -6.53 -44.10
CA GLU A 2 -4.01 -6.71 -42.97
C GLU A 2 -4.83 -5.43 -42.76
N THR A 3 -6.10 -5.58 -42.34
CA THR A 3 -6.98 -4.48 -41.97
C THR A 3 -6.99 -4.27 -40.45
N LEU A 4 -7.53 -3.13 -39.99
CA LEU A 4 -7.76 -2.89 -38.57
C LEU A 4 -8.62 -4.00 -37.93
N PHE A 5 -9.63 -4.50 -38.65
CA PHE A 5 -10.49 -5.57 -38.18
C PHE A 5 -9.74 -6.88 -37.98
N ASP A 6 -8.80 -7.21 -38.88
CA ASP A 6 -7.98 -8.41 -38.75
C ASP A 6 -7.07 -8.34 -37.53
N VAL A 7 -6.42 -7.18 -37.32
CA VAL A 7 -5.51 -6.96 -36.18
C VAL A 7 -6.27 -7.02 -34.85
N VAL A 8 -7.41 -6.35 -34.73
CA VAL A 8 -8.23 -6.36 -33.50
C VAL A 8 -8.77 -7.76 -33.23
N THR A 9 -9.27 -8.46 -34.25
CA THR A 9 -9.79 -9.83 -34.10
C THR A 9 -8.70 -10.80 -33.66
N SER A 10 -7.50 -10.70 -34.25
CA SER A 10 -6.34 -11.52 -33.89
C SER A 10 -5.89 -11.25 -32.45
N ALA A 11 -5.76 -9.98 -32.07
CA ALA A 11 -5.39 -9.59 -30.71
C ALA A 11 -6.40 -10.06 -29.66
N LEU A 12 -7.70 -9.94 -29.94
CA LEU A 12 -8.76 -10.40 -29.05
C LEU A 12 -8.70 -11.92 -28.87
N LYS A 13 -8.62 -12.70 -29.96
CA LYS A 13 -8.52 -14.18 -29.89
C LYS A 13 -7.33 -14.64 -29.06
N LYS A 14 -6.18 -13.97 -29.22
CA LYS A 14 -4.98 -14.25 -28.45
C LYS A 14 -5.19 -13.94 -26.96
N ALA A 15 -5.71 -12.76 -26.65
CA ALA A 15 -5.99 -12.35 -25.27
C ALA A 15 -7.01 -13.30 -24.60
N SER A 16 -8.11 -13.66 -25.27
CA SER A 16 -9.11 -14.59 -24.75
C SER A 16 -8.53 -15.96 -24.42
N THR A 17 -7.61 -16.46 -25.24
CA THR A 17 -6.93 -17.74 -24.99
C THR A 17 -6.06 -17.69 -23.73
N ASP A 18 -5.33 -16.60 -23.52
CA ASP A 18 -4.50 -16.42 -22.33
C ASP A 18 -5.34 -16.19 -21.07
N LEU A 19 -6.43 -15.41 -21.18
CA LEU A 19 -7.36 -15.16 -20.08
C LEU A 19 -8.09 -16.44 -19.65
N ALA A 20 -8.52 -17.28 -20.58
CA ALA A 20 -9.18 -18.56 -20.27
C ALA A 20 -8.25 -19.50 -19.47
N LYS A 21 -6.94 -19.52 -19.79
CA LYS A 21 -5.95 -20.27 -18.98
C LYS A 21 -5.85 -19.71 -17.57
N LYS A 22 -5.83 -18.38 -17.42
CA LYS A 22 -5.75 -17.74 -16.09
C LYS A 22 -7.01 -17.92 -15.28
N GLU A 23 -8.17 -17.97 -15.92
CA GLU A 23 -9.43 -18.33 -15.28
C GLU A 23 -9.41 -19.76 -14.74
N ALA A 24 -8.95 -20.73 -15.55
CA ALA A 24 -8.79 -22.12 -15.11
C ALA A 24 -7.77 -22.28 -13.95
N GLU A 25 -6.82 -21.34 -13.80
CA GLU A 25 -5.87 -21.28 -12.68
C GLU A 25 -6.41 -20.52 -11.45
N ASP A 26 -7.66 -20.03 -11.45
CA ASP A 26 -8.22 -19.07 -10.47
C ASP A 26 -7.36 -17.80 -10.30
N LYS A 27 -6.79 -17.31 -11.40
CA LYS A 27 -5.92 -16.12 -11.47
C LYS A 27 -6.42 -15.08 -12.46
N LEU A 28 -7.68 -15.14 -12.88
CA LEU A 28 -8.26 -14.14 -13.78
C LEU A 28 -8.35 -12.76 -13.10
N GLU A 29 -8.68 -12.75 -11.80
CA GLU A 29 -8.69 -11.52 -11.01
C GLU A 29 -7.30 -10.88 -10.95
N TRP A 30 -7.23 -9.57 -11.18
CA TRP A 30 -5.96 -8.86 -11.31
C TRP A 30 -5.07 -8.97 -10.07
N SER A 31 -5.63 -8.87 -8.87
CA SER A 31 -4.89 -9.01 -7.61
C SER A 31 -4.33 -10.42 -7.44
N LYS A 32 -5.11 -11.46 -7.77
CA LYS A 32 -4.64 -12.86 -7.77
C LYS A 32 -3.53 -13.09 -8.80
N PHE A 33 -3.68 -12.53 -10.00
CA PHE A 33 -2.66 -12.60 -11.06
C PHE A 33 -1.32 -11.96 -10.63
N LYS A 34 -1.39 -10.74 -10.06
CA LYS A 34 -0.20 -9.99 -9.64
C LYS A 34 0.40 -10.49 -8.33
N ASN A 35 -0.42 -11.14 -7.50
CA ASN A 35 -0.11 -11.61 -6.15
C ASN A 35 0.74 -10.62 -5.33
N PRO A 36 0.31 -9.37 -5.11
CA PRO A 36 1.11 -8.39 -4.36
C PRO A 36 1.42 -8.90 -2.96
N THR A 37 2.69 -8.77 -2.56
CA THR A 37 3.22 -9.30 -1.31
C THR A 37 4.15 -8.28 -0.67
N VAL A 38 3.87 -7.95 0.59
CA VAL A 38 4.77 -7.16 1.43
C VAL A 38 5.70 -8.12 2.17
N TYR A 39 7.01 -7.97 1.95
CA TYR A 39 8.04 -8.82 2.53
C TYR A 39 8.70 -8.12 3.72
N HIS A 40 9.15 -8.92 4.69
CA HIS A 40 10.19 -8.50 5.62
C HIS A 40 11.51 -8.21 4.86
N LEU A 41 12.41 -7.41 5.45
CA LEU A 41 13.71 -7.08 4.85
C LEU A 41 14.51 -8.33 4.43
N ILE A 42 14.52 -9.34 5.31
CA ILE A 42 14.97 -10.71 5.00
C ILE A 42 13.82 -11.43 4.30
N LYS A 43 13.82 -11.43 2.96
CA LYS A 43 12.72 -11.95 2.13
C LYS A 43 12.46 -13.45 2.29
N ASP A 44 13.48 -14.22 2.69
CA ASP A 44 13.36 -15.66 2.91
C ASP A 44 12.54 -16.00 4.17
N LEU A 45 12.36 -15.05 5.08
CA LEU A 45 11.47 -15.19 6.24
C LEU A 45 10.01 -14.98 5.83
N LYS A 46 9.50 -15.91 5.01
CA LYS A 46 8.14 -15.86 4.46
C LYS A 46 7.03 -15.79 5.52
N GLY A 47 7.30 -16.27 6.74
CA GLY A 47 6.36 -16.18 7.87
C GLY A 47 6.04 -14.75 8.31
N PHE A 48 6.88 -13.78 7.96
CA PHE A 48 6.64 -12.34 8.21
C PHE A 48 6.16 -11.60 6.96
N ALA A 49 5.89 -12.31 5.86
CA ALA A 49 5.37 -11.70 4.65
C ALA A 49 3.84 -11.67 4.68
N ARG A 50 3.27 -10.56 4.19
CA ARG A 50 1.83 -10.43 3.92
C ARG A 50 1.60 -10.63 2.43
N ALA A 51 1.31 -11.86 2.05
CA ALA A 51 1.10 -12.28 0.65
C ALA A 51 -0.37 -12.23 0.23
N GLY A 52 -0.62 -12.26 -1.08
CA GLY A 52 -1.98 -12.31 -1.63
C GLY A 52 -2.82 -11.08 -1.33
N LEU A 53 -2.19 -9.90 -1.22
CA LEU A 53 -2.91 -8.67 -0.90
C LEU A 53 -3.92 -8.36 -2.02
N ASN A 54 -5.18 -8.18 -1.65
CA ASN A 54 -6.24 -7.87 -2.60
C ASN A 54 -6.19 -6.39 -3.02
N VAL A 55 -5.17 -6.03 -3.79
CA VAL A 55 -4.94 -4.68 -4.31
C VAL A 55 -4.71 -4.70 -5.81
N GLY A 56 -5.23 -3.68 -6.48
CA GLY A 56 -4.91 -3.41 -7.88
C GLY A 56 -3.54 -2.73 -8.02
N GLY A 57 -3.18 -2.38 -9.26
CA GLY A 57 -1.98 -1.59 -9.55
C GLY A 57 -1.10 -2.18 -10.63
N ASN A 58 -0.16 -1.37 -11.11
CA ASN A 58 0.88 -1.80 -12.04
C ASN A 58 2.07 -0.85 -11.94
N GLY A 59 3.28 -1.26 -12.37
CA GLY A 59 4.51 -0.48 -12.16
C GLY A 59 4.55 0.90 -12.83
N ASN A 60 3.72 1.14 -13.85
CA ASN A 60 3.74 2.35 -14.68
C ASN A 60 2.48 3.22 -14.53
N ILE A 61 1.75 3.09 -13.43
CA ILE A 61 0.54 3.88 -13.13
C ILE A 61 0.62 4.46 -11.72
N ILE A 62 -0.29 5.39 -11.39
CA ILE A 62 -0.31 6.08 -10.08
C ILE A 62 -0.30 5.08 -8.91
N ASN A 63 -1.15 4.05 -8.96
CA ASN A 63 -1.08 2.96 -8.00
C ASN A 63 0.01 1.96 -8.41
N ALA A 64 1.27 2.37 -8.18
CA ALA A 64 2.49 1.70 -8.64
C ALA A 64 2.80 0.40 -7.89
N ILE A 65 1.87 -0.56 -7.90
CA ILE A 65 2.00 -1.85 -7.19
C ILE A 65 2.37 -2.95 -8.18
N THR A 66 3.39 -3.71 -7.82
CA THR A 66 3.82 -4.96 -8.47
C THR A 66 3.81 -6.09 -7.44
N HIS A 67 4.34 -7.26 -7.79
CA HIS A 67 4.41 -8.39 -6.88
C HIS A 67 5.13 -8.06 -5.57
N SER A 68 6.26 -7.33 -5.62
CA SER A 68 7.14 -7.10 -4.47
C SER A 68 7.51 -5.63 -4.24
N HIS A 69 6.90 -4.71 -5.00
CA HIS A 69 7.14 -3.28 -4.87
C HIS A 69 5.81 -2.52 -4.87
N GLY A 70 5.74 -1.45 -4.10
CA GLY A 70 4.58 -0.59 -3.98
C GLY A 70 4.94 0.69 -3.20
N PRO A 71 4.01 1.65 -3.11
CA PRO A 71 4.23 2.88 -2.37
C PRO A 71 4.41 2.58 -0.87
N SER A 72 5.59 2.92 -0.35
CA SER A 72 5.90 2.86 1.09
C SER A 72 5.17 3.95 1.88
N TRP A 73 4.69 5.00 1.22
CA TRP A 73 3.95 6.10 1.84
C TRP A 73 2.91 6.63 0.87
N ARG A 74 1.68 6.85 1.36
CA ARG A 74 0.63 7.58 0.65
C ARG A 74 0.16 8.71 1.54
N MET A 75 0.00 9.91 0.98
CA MET A 75 -0.45 11.07 1.73
C MET A 75 -1.31 12.00 0.87
N ILE A 76 -2.33 12.57 1.51
CA ILE A 76 -3.20 13.59 0.96
C ILE A 76 -3.10 14.79 1.90
N VAL A 77 -2.88 15.98 1.36
CA VAL A 77 -2.79 17.23 2.12
C VAL A 77 -3.78 18.21 1.54
N GLU A 78 -4.65 18.72 2.40
CA GLU A 78 -5.60 19.77 2.10
C GLU A 78 -5.14 21.07 2.79
N LEU A 79 -4.84 22.09 1.97
CA LEU A 79 -4.26 23.37 2.43
C LEU A 79 -5.33 24.35 2.96
N THR A 80 -6.27 23.85 3.75
CA THR A 80 -7.26 24.66 4.49
C THR A 80 -6.63 25.37 5.68
N THR A 81 -7.41 26.21 6.37
CA THR A 81 -7.05 26.78 7.68
C THR A 81 -8.05 26.26 8.72
N PRO A 82 -7.70 25.27 9.55
CA PRO A 82 -6.40 24.58 9.67
C PRO A 82 -6.10 23.60 8.52
N THR A 83 -4.81 23.39 8.21
CA THR A 83 -4.37 22.39 7.23
C THR A 83 -4.73 20.99 7.72
N GLU A 84 -5.28 20.17 6.82
CA GLU A 84 -5.57 18.77 7.10
C GLU A 84 -4.65 17.86 6.30
N ALA A 85 -4.16 16.80 6.93
CA ALA A 85 -3.33 15.82 6.28
C ALA A 85 -3.77 14.40 6.66
N TYR A 86 -3.66 13.49 5.71
CA TYR A 86 -4.06 12.10 5.84
C TYR A 86 -2.95 11.22 5.27
N GLY A 87 -2.54 10.17 5.98
CA GLY A 87 -1.41 9.33 5.59
C GLY A 87 -1.60 7.86 5.92
N VAL A 88 -0.90 7.00 5.18
CA VAL A 88 -0.84 5.55 5.44
C VAL A 88 0.43 4.95 4.81
N TYR A 89 0.96 3.92 5.45
CA TYR A 89 2.06 3.09 4.93
C TYR A 89 1.76 1.59 5.14
N PRO A 90 2.31 0.70 4.31
CA PRO A 90 2.10 -0.74 4.42
C PRO A 90 3.07 -1.35 5.44
N GLY A 91 2.69 -1.36 6.71
CA GLY A 91 3.48 -1.91 7.82
C GLY A 91 2.79 -1.62 9.14
N GLY A 92 3.55 -1.39 10.19
CA GLY A 92 3.03 -0.97 11.48
C GLY A 92 4.01 -0.10 12.24
N GLN A 93 3.58 0.46 13.36
CA GLN A 93 4.38 1.42 14.12
C GLN A 93 5.59 0.80 14.82
N ASN A 94 5.69 -0.53 14.85
CA ASN A 94 6.78 -1.22 15.51
C ASN A 94 7.57 -2.07 14.51
N GLY A 95 8.89 -1.87 14.44
CA GLY A 95 9.77 -2.65 13.58
C GLY A 95 10.07 -4.07 14.06
N ASN A 96 9.62 -4.47 15.26
CA ASN A 96 9.80 -5.82 15.78
C ASN A 96 8.77 -6.80 15.16
N PRO A 97 9.20 -7.82 14.39
CA PRO A 97 8.29 -8.80 13.77
C PRO A 97 7.42 -9.60 14.73
N GLY A 98 7.81 -9.70 16.01
CA GLY A 98 7.01 -10.34 17.06
C GLY A 98 5.95 -9.43 17.69
N SER A 99 5.85 -8.17 17.28
CA SER A 99 4.86 -7.21 17.79
C SER A 99 3.53 -7.37 17.06
N ARG A 100 2.41 -7.26 17.78
CA ARG A 100 1.07 -7.12 17.17
C ARG A 100 0.92 -5.87 16.29
N PHE A 101 1.81 -4.89 16.46
CA PHE A 101 1.84 -3.61 15.75
C PHE A 101 2.89 -3.62 14.62
N TYR A 102 3.31 -4.80 14.17
CA TYR A 102 4.31 -4.94 13.11
C TYR A 102 3.73 -4.69 11.71
N ASP A 103 2.49 -5.12 11.50
CA ASP A 103 1.79 -5.11 10.21
C ASP A 103 0.34 -4.63 10.32
N ASP A 104 0.02 -3.91 11.41
CA ASP A 104 -1.35 -3.48 11.76
C ASP A 104 -1.95 -2.48 10.78
N TYR A 105 -1.15 -1.77 9.99
CA TYR A 105 -1.62 -0.85 8.95
C TYR A 105 -1.66 -1.47 7.55
N VAL A 106 -1.22 -2.72 7.37
CA VAL A 106 -1.27 -3.38 6.06
C VAL A 106 -2.72 -3.43 5.55
N ASP A 107 -3.68 -3.81 6.39
CA ASP A 107 -5.09 -3.89 5.96
C ASP A 107 -5.71 -2.52 5.69
N THR A 108 -5.34 -1.50 6.47
CA THR A 108 -5.74 -0.11 6.23
C THR A 108 -5.21 0.38 4.88
N TRP A 109 -3.94 0.09 4.58
CA TRP A 109 -3.29 0.43 3.32
C TRP A 109 -3.90 -0.33 2.13
N VAL A 110 -4.22 -1.62 2.30
CA VAL A 110 -4.91 -2.44 1.28
C VAL A 110 -6.29 -1.88 0.97
N ALA A 111 -7.04 -1.49 2.01
CA ALA A 111 -8.37 -0.90 1.86
C ALA A 111 -8.36 0.54 1.31
N GLY A 112 -7.19 1.14 1.07
CA GLY A 112 -7.07 2.53 0.63
C GLY A 112 -7.57 3.53 1.67
N LYS A 113 -7.57 3.15 2.96
CA LYS A 113 -7.94 4.01 4.07
C LYS A 113 -6.72 4.78 4.56
N TYR A 114 -6.97 5.93 5.18
CA TYR A 114 -5.94 6.85 5.65
C TYR A 114 -6.18 7.24 7.10
N HIS A 115 -5.09 7.46 7.84
CA HIS A 115 -5.15 8.03 9.18
C HIS A 115 -4.99 9.55 9.11
N LYS A 116 -5.76 10.29 9.90
CA LYS A 116 -5.54 11.73 10.07
C LYS A 116 -4.17 11.94 10.71
N LEU A 117 -3.34 12.74 10.06
CA LEU A 117 -2.03 13.13 10.55
C LEU A 117 -2.21 14.40 11.38
N TRP A 118 -1.94 14.29 12.67
CA TRP A 118 -2.05 15.43 13.57
C TRP A 118 -0.79 16.31 13.46
N PHE A 119 -0.98 17.52 12.92
CA PHE A 119 0.07 18.53 12.84
C PHE A 119 0.00 19.43 14.07
N MET A 120 0.83 19.13 15.06
CA MET A 120 0.88 19.83 16.34
C MET A 120 1.40 21.27 16.16
N ARG A 121 0.67 22.23 16.74
CA ARG A 121 1.02 23.66 16.76
C ARG A 121 1.43 24.10 18.16
N GLU A 122 1.96 25.31 18.26
CA GLU A 122 2.34 25.90 19.55
C GLU A 122 1.18 25.96 20.56
N GLY A 123 -0.05 26.23 20.09
CA GLY A 123 -1.25 26.24 20.94
C GLY A 123 -1.68 24.86 21.44
N ASP A 124 -1.18 23.78 20.83
CA ASP A 124 -1.63 22.41 21.10
C ASP A 124 -0.82 21.73 22.21
N LYS A 125 0.09 22.44 22.88
CA LYS A 125 1.00 21.90 23.93
C LYS A 125 0.27 21.20 25.09
N THR A 126 -1.02 21.43 25.28
CA THR A 126 -1.86 20.80 26.30
C THR A 126 -3.02 19.99 25.70
N ASP A 127 -2.97 19.67 24.40
CA ASP A 127 -4.01 18.89 23.74
C ASP A 127 -4.09 17.46 24.30
N LYS A 128 -5.31 16.93 24.38
CA LYS A 128 -5.62 15.59 24.89
C LYS A 128 -4.92 14.45 24.15
N ASN A 129 -4.46 14.67 22.91
CA ASN A 129 -3.73 13.68 22.13
C ASN A 129 -2.27 13.53 22.60
N ILE A 130 -1.76 14.44 23.43
CA ILE A 130 -0.42 14.35 24.02
C ILE A 130 -0.45 13.33 25.16
N LYS A 131 0.37 12.28 25.03
CA LYS A 131 0.50 11.24 26.06
C LYS A 131 1.60 11.53 27.07
N TRP A 132 2.71 12.13 26.63
CA TRP A 132 3.90 12.33 27.46
C TRP A 132 4.64 13.61 27.04
N VAL A 133 5.29 14.28 28.00
CA VAL A 133 6.15 15.44 27.77
C VAL A 133 7.53 15.14 28.35
N MET A 134 8.55 15.18 27.50
CA MET A 134 9.95 15.02 27.91
C MET A 134 10.61 16.39 28.01
N LYS A 135 11.16 16.72 29.19
CA LYS A 135 11.92 17.95 29.41
C LYS A 135 13.40 17.61 29.46
N PHE A 136 14.17 18.15 28.52
CA PHE A 136 15.63 18.00 28.52
C PHE A 136 16.24 19.15 29.32
N ILE A 137 17.13 18.80 30.25
CA ILE A 137 17.96 19.77 30.97
C ILE A 137 19.34 19.68 30.34
N LYS A 138 19.89 20.82 29.90
CA LYS A 138 21.25 20.88 29.38
C LYS A 138 22.21 20.52 30.52
N LYS A 139 23.07 19.52 30.30
CA LYS A 139 24.15 19.22 31.26
C LYS A 139 25.12 20.41 31.25
N SER A 140 25.27 21.05 32.41
CA SER A 140 26.24 22.12 32.68
C SER A 140 27.67 21.63 32.54
#